data_AF-A0A522EKV9-F1
#
_entry.id   AF-A0A522EKV9-F1
#
_cell.length_a   1.000
_cell.length_b   1.000
_cell.length_c   1.000
_cell.angle_alpha   90.00
_cell.angle_beta   90.00
_cell.angle_gamma   90.00
#
_symmetry.space_group_name_H-M   'P 1'
#
loop_
_entity.id
_entity.type
_entity.pdbx_description
1 polymer ?
#
loop_
_entity_poly.entity_id
_entity_poly.type
_entity_poly.pdbx_seq_one_letter_code
_entity_poly.pdbx_strand_id
1 'polypeptide(L)'
;MAEIISKEMTIGEFVELHPHLVEILLAEGVHCIGCGASYWETIEEGLAGHGKTEEEINDVMKRLNDEAEKTTISDDISITPKAAGKLKEILKNNNKEGMGLRISIGSGGCAGHKYSLELEKEPKENDSVYEVDGSKFFVDKESLEMLKGAKLDYVENLQDAGFKIYNPNAKTSCGCGKSFA
;
A
#
# COMPACT_ATOMS: atom_id res chain seq x y z
N MET A 1 -2.12 -8.68 -19.10
CA MET A 1 -1.85 -8.58 -17.66
C MET A 1 -0.58 -9.37 -17.42
N ALA A 2 0.39 -8.80 -16.69
CA ALA A 2 1.64 -9.49 -16.40
C ALA A 2 1.39 -10.48 -15.27
N GLU A 3 1.90 -11.69 -15.38
CA GLU A 3 1.85 -12.67 -14.30
C GLU A 3 2.73 -12.18 -13.14
N ILE A 4 2.12 -11.90 -11.99
CA ILE A 4 2.81 -11.42 -10.77
C ILE A 4 3.39 -12.62 -10.01
N ILE A 5 2.62 -13.72 -10.00
CA ILE A 5 2.95 -14.95 -9.29
C ILE A 5 2.97 -16.09 -10.30
N SER A 6 4.16 -16.64 -10.53
CA SER A 6 4.35 -17.81 -11.39
C SER A 6 4.17 -19.11 -10.61
N LYS A 7 3.65 -20.14 -11.27
CA LYS A 7 3.50 -21.48 -10.69
C LYS A 7 4.83 -22.18 -10.41
N GLU A 8 5.90 -21.72 -11.07
CA GLU A 8 7.29 -22.16 -10.87
C GLU A 8 7.97 -21.45 -9.70
N MET A 9 7.34 -20.43 -9.11
CA MET A 9 7.84 -19.76 -7.90
C MET A 9 7.88 -20.78 -6.74
N THR A 10 8.95 -20.75 -5.96
CA THR A 10 9.02 -21.60 -4.77
C THR A 10 8.04 -21.12 -3.71
N ILE A 11 7.53 -22.05 -2.89
CA ILE A 11 6.65 -21.69 -1.75
C ILE A 11 7.38 -20.74 -0.80
N GLY A 12 8.70 -20.90 -0.61
CA GLY A 12 9.52 -19.98 0.17
C GLY A 12 9.51 -18.56 -0.37
N GLU A 13 9.83 -18.37 -1.65
CA GLU A 13 9.78 -17.07 -2.31
C GLU A 13 8.37 -16.45 -2.26
N PHE A 14 7.33 -17.25 -2.48
CA PHE A 14 5.94 -16.79 -2.39
C PHE A 14 5.58 -16.27 -0.99
N VAL A 15 5.94 -16.99 0.07
CA VAL A 15 5.65 -16.58 1.45
C VAL A 15 6.41 -15.30 1.82
N GLU A 16 7.63 -15.13 1.32
CA GLU A 16 8.43 -13.92 1.54
C GLU A 16 7.88 -12.70 0.81
N LEU A 17 7.46 -12.87 -0.44
CA LEU A 17 6.99 -11.77 -1.29
C LEU A 17 5.50 -11.46 -1.11
N HIS A 18 4.69 -12.47 -0.76
CA HIS A 18 3.24 -12.38 -0.68
C HIS A 18 2.66 -13.01 0.62
N PRO A 19 3.13 -12.60 1.81
CA PRO A 19 2.73 -13.22 3.09
C PRO A 19 1.21 -13.11 3.36
N HIS A 20 0.54 -12.14 2.75
CA HIS A 20 -0.90 -11.91 2.87
C HIS A 20 -1.75 -12.84 1.99
N LEU A 21 -1.17 -13.50 0.98
CA LEU A 21 -1.87 -14.44 0.10
C LEU A 21 -1.73 -15.91 0.55
N VAL A 22 -0.97 -16.16 1.62
CA VAL A 22 -0.73 -17.51 2.15
C VAL A 22 -2.03 -18.23 2.52
N GLU A 23 -3.04 -17.49 3.00
CA GLU A 23 -4.36 -18.08 3.31
C GLU A 23 -5.05 -18.71 2.10
N ILE A 24 -4.79 -18.21 0.88
CA ILE A 24 -5.36 -18.76 -0.36
C ILE A 24 -4.77 -20.14 -0.64
N LEU A 25 -3.46 -20.31 -0.47
CA LEU A 25 -2.80 -21.62 -0.63
C LEU A 25 -3.20 -22.59 0.49
N LEU A 26 -3.34 -22.11 1.73
CA LEU A 26 -3.81 -22.93 2.85
C LEU A 26 -5.24 -23.45 2.62
N ALA A 27 -6.12 -22.63 2.04
CA ALA A 27 -7.49 -23.01 1.71
C ALA A 27 -7.58 -24.16 0.67
N GLU A 28 -6.54 -24.34 -0.16
CA GLU A 28 -6.45 -25.44 -1.11
C GLU A 28 -5.99 -26.77 -0.47
N GLY A 29 -5.84 -26.80 0.85
CA GLY A 29 -5.47 -28.00 1.60
C GLY A 29 -3.97 -28.16 1.83
N VAL A 30 -3.15 -27.20 1.39
CA VAL A 30 -1.69 -27.18 1.54
C VAL A 30 -1.30 -26.79 2.98
N HIS A 31 -1.70 -27.60 3.96
CA HIS A 31 -1.45 -27.33 5.38
C HIS A 31 0.03 -27.54 5.80
N CYS A 32 0.90 -27.90 4.87
CA CYS A 32 2.32 -28.17 5.09
C CYS A 32 3.25 -26.99 4.77
N ILE A 33 2.74 -25.75 4.64
CA ILE A 33 3.55 -24.52 4.45
C ILE A 33 4.48 -24.20 5.66
N GLY A 34 4.56 -25.09 6.66
CA GLY A 34 5.46 -25.01 7.83
C GLY A 34 6.43 -26.19 8.01
N CYS A 35 6.48 -27.18 7.11
CA CYS A 35 7.50 -28.22 7.14
C CYS A 35 8.73 -27.76 6.36
N GLY A 36 9.94 -27.83 6.94
CA GLY A 36 11.18 -27.40 6.28
C GLY A 36 11.54 -28.11 4.97
N ALA A 37 10.78 -29.12 4.54
CA ALA A 37 10.90 -29.78 3.25
C ALA A 37 10.18 -29.02 2.11
N SER A 38 9.12 -28.28 2.42
CA SER A 38 8.23 -27.65 1.41
C SER A 38 8.64 -26.24 1.00
N TYR A 39 9.64 -25.67 1.65
CA TYR A 39 10.16 -24.34 1.33
C TYR A 39 10.78 -24.28 -0.08
N TRP A 40 11.34 -25.40 -0.55
CA TRP A 40 12.03 -25.50 -1.85
C TRP A 40 11.15 -26.07 -2.97
N GLU A 41 9.92 -26.49 -2.66
CA GLU A 41 8.95 -26.97 -3.66
C GLU A 41 8.33 -25.76 -4.37
N THR A 42 8.05 -25.90 -5.67
CA THR A 42 7.27 -24.90 -6.42
C THR A 42 5.79 -24.94 -6.02
N ILE A 43 5.06 -23.85 -6.27
CA ILE A 43 3.61 -23.81 -6.04
C ILE A 43 2.91 -24.93 -6.83
N GLU A 44 3.32 -25.19 -8.07
CA GLU A 44 2.81 -26.28 -8.90
C GLU A 44 3.08 -27.65 -8.27
N GLU A 45 4.32 -27.94 -7.86
CA GLU A 45 4.69 -29.22 -7.24
C GLU A 45 3.93 -29.46 -5.93
N GLY A 46 3.79 -28.42 -5.09
CA GLY A 46 3.05 -28.51 -3.84
C GLY A 46 1.56 -28.81 -4.06
N LEU A 47 0.92 -28.15 -5.03
CA LEU A 47 -0.50 -28.40 -5.35
C LEU A 47 -0.69 -29.78 -6.02
N ALA A 48 0.19 -30.17 -6.94
CA ALA A 48 0.15 -31.46 -7.61
C ALA A 48 0.38 -32.62 -6.63
N GLY A 49 1.31 -32.45 -5.67
CA GLY A 49 1.55 -33.40 -4.57
C GLY A 49 0.32 -33.65 -3.69
N HIS A 50 -0.62 -32.72 -3.67
CA HIS A 50 -1.92 -32.81 -3.00
C HIS A 50 -3.07 -33.26 -3.90
N GLY A 51 -2.77 -33.78 -5.10
CA GLY A 51 -3.74 -34.39 -6.01
C GLY A 51 -4.57 -33.39 -6.83
N LYS A 52 -4.15 -32.13 -6.90
CA LYS A 52 -4.78 -31.12 -7.77
C LYS A 52 -4.47 -31.43 -9.23
N THR A 53 -5.49 -31.33 -10.07
CA THR A 53 -5.34 -31.40 -11.52
C THR A 53 -4.74 -30.12 -12.09
N GLU A 54 -4.21 -30.17 -13.32
CA GLU A 54 -3.66 -28.99 -14.00
C GLU A 54 -4.70 -27.85 -14.13
N GLU A 55 -5.98 -28.20 -14.35
CA GLU A 55 -7.07 -27.23 -14.40
C GLU A 55 -7.31 -26.54 -13.05
N GLU A 56 -7.26 -27.30 -11.95
CA GLU A 56 -7.39 -26.74 -10.60
C GLU A 56 -6.19 -25.87 -10.22
N ILE A 57 -4.97 -26.28 -10.60
CA ILE A 57 -3.76 -25.49 -10.38
C ILE A 57 -3.89 -24.15 -11.11
N ASN A 58 -4.35 -24.15 -12.37
CA ASN A 58 -4.56 -22.93 -13.13
C ASN A 58 -5.63 -22.02 -12.50
N ASP A 59 -6.71 -22.56 -11.92
CA ASP A 59 -7.71 -21.76 -11.19
C ASP A 59 -7.11 -21.10 -9.93
N VAL A 60 -6.34 -21.86 -9.17
CA VAL A 60 -5.63 -21.34 -7.98
C VAL A 60 -4.64 -20.26 -8.38
N MET A 61 -3.85 -20.47 -9.42
CA MET A 61 -2.89 -19.48 -9.93
C MET A 61 -3.59 -18.22 -10.42
N LYS A 62 -4.75 -18.36 -11.07
CA LYS A 62 -5.57 -17.21 -11.47
C LYS A 62 -6.06 -16.45 -10.26
N ARG A 63 -6.60 -17.13 -9.23
CA ARG A 63 -7.05 -16.49 -7.98
C ARG A 63 -5.92 -15.79 -7.24
N LEU A 64 -4.74 -16.41 -7.20
CA LEU A 64 -3.54 -15.82 -6.61
C LEU A 64 -3.11 -14.56 -7.35
N ASN A 65 -3.09 -14.58 -8.69
CA ASN A 65 -2.73 -13.41 -9.48
C ASN A 65 -3.82 -12.33 -9.41
N ASP A 66 -5.10 -12.68 -9.47
CA ASP A 66 -6.22 -11.74 -9.30
C ASP A 66 -6.16 -11.06 -7.92
N GLU A 67 -5.82 -11.81 -6.86
CA GLU A 67 -5.69 -11.25 -5.51
C GLU A 67 -4.35 -10.53 -5.31
N ALA A 68 -3.27 -10.94 -5.97
CA ALA A 68 -2.01 -10.21 -6.02
C ALA A 68 -2.15 -8.89 -6.79
N GLU A 69 -2.99 -8.83 -7.83
CA GLU A 69 -3.33 -7.57 -8.50
C GLU A 69 -4.12 -6.64 -7.58
N LYS A 70 -4.96 -7.20 -6.67
CA LYS A 70 -5.70 -6.41 -5.66
C LYS A 70 -4.88 -6.06 -4.42
N THR A 71 -3.90 -6.89 -4.07
CA THR A 71 -3.15 -6.85 -2.81
C THR A 71 -1.65 -6.69 -3.00
N THR A 72 -1.21 -6.35 -4.21
CA THR A 72 -0.04 -5.48 -4.34
C THR A 72 -0.27 -4.40 -3.30
N ILE A 73 0.62 -4.33 -2.31
CA ILE A 73 0.75 -3.15 -1.43
C ILE A 73 0.56 -2.00 -2.38
N SER A 74 -0.55 -1.25 -2.24
CA SER A 74 -0.92 -0.26 -3.23
C SER A 74 0.36 0.48 -3.59
N ASP A 75 0.76 0.50 -4.87
CA ASP A 75 2.05 1.05 -5.33
C ASP A 75 2.07 2.59 -5.19
N ASP A 76 1.34 3.05 -4.19
CA ASP A 76 0.49 4.21 -4.15
C ASP A 76 0.07 4.45 -2.68
N ILE A 77 -0.28 5.68 -2.37
CA ILE A 77 -0.63 6.12 -1.01
C ILE A 77 -2.14 5.93 -0.76
N SER A 78 -2.47 5.28 0.34
CA SER A 78 -3.87 5.13 0.77
C SER A 78 -4.34 6.35 1.57
N ILE A 79 -5.51 6.91 1.24
CA ILE A 79 -6.09 8.05 1.96
C ILE A 79 -7.35 7.59 2.70
N THR A 80 -7.40 7.85 4.01
CA THR A 80 -8.56 7.46 4.81
C THR A 80 -9.78 8.37 4.53
N PRO A 81 -11.01 7.85 4.65
CA PRO A 81 -12.23 8.66 4.55
C PRO A 81 -12.25 9.81 5.57
N LYS A 82 -11.64 9.61 6.74
CA LYS A 82 -11.52 10.64 7.78
C LYS A 82 -10.64 11.81 7.32
N ALA A 83 -9.49 11.53 6.70
CA ALA A 83 -8.64 12.57 6.12
C ALA A 83 -9.36 13.33 5.01
N ALA A 84 -10.07 12.63 4.12
CA ALA A 84 -10.87 13.25 3.06
C ALA A 84 -11.99 14.13 3.61
N GLY A 85 -12.78 13.63 4.56
CA GLY A 85 -13.83 14.41 5.23
C GLY A 85 -13.27 15.67 5.88
N LYS A 86 -12.15 15.56 6.60
CA LYS A 86 -11.55 16.72 7.26
C LYS A 86 -10.98 17.73 6.27
N LEU A 87 -10.34 17.28 5.18
CA LEU A 87 -9.87 18.18 4.13
C LEU A 87 -11.03 18.99 3.57
N LYS A 88 -12.16 18.33 3.24
CA LYS A 88 -13.37 18.99 2.77
C LYS A 88 -13.87 20.07 3.74
N GLU A 89 -13.90 19.77 5.04
CA GLU A 89 -14.27 20.75 6.07
C GLU A 89 -13.30 21.94 6.12
N ILE A 90 -11.99 21.69 6.09
CA ILE A 90 -10.96 22.74 6.09
C ILE A 90 -11.12 23.63 4.86
N LEU A 91 -11.32 23.07 3.68
CA LEU A 91 -11.50 23.83 2.44
C LEU A 91 -12.75 24.70 2.50
N LYS A 92 -13.87 24.14 2.95
CA LYS A 92 -15.13 24.89 3.12
C LYS A 92 -14.98 26.05 4.11
N ASN A 93 -14.38 25.79 5.27
CA ASN A 93 -14.22 26.82 6.32
C ASN A 93 -13.25 27.95 5.90
N ASN A 94 -12.34 27.67 4.97
CA ASN A 94 -11.38 28.65 4.47
C ASN A 94 -11.80 29.29 3.13
N ASN A 95 -13.01 29.04 2.63
CA ASN A 95 -13.49 29.49 1.30
C ASN A 95 -12.54 29.08 0.16
N LYS A 96 -11.99 27.86 0.26
CA LYS A 96 -11.04 27.25 -0.69
C LYS A 96 -11.61 26.00 -1.36
N GLU A 97 -12.93 25.96 -1.50
CA GLU A 97 -13.62 24.86 -2.17
C GLU A 97 -13.07 24.67 -3.60
N GLY A 98 -12.89 23.42 -4.02
CA GLY A 98 -12.27 23.07 -5.30
C GLY A 98 -10.75 22.95 -5.29
N MET A 99 -10.07 23.35 -4.22
CA MET A 99 -8.64 23.05 -4.02
C MET A 99 -8.45 21.59 -3.58
N GLY A 100 -7.21 21.09 -3.70
CA GLY A 100 -6.77 19.79 -3.19
C GLY A 100 -5.59 19.94 -2.23
N LEU A 101 -5.22 18.83 -1.59
CA LEU A 101 -4.06 18.73 -0.71
C LEU A 101 -2.90 18.06 -1.43
N ARG A 102 -1.82 18.79 -1.65
CA ARG A 102 -0.54 18.27 -2.13
C ARG A 102 0.24 17.65 -0.98
N ILE A 103 0.73 16.43 -1.16
CA ILE A 103 1.69 15.75 -0.28
C ILE A 103 3.02 15.63 -1.01
N SER A 104 4.09 16.09 -0.38
CA SER A 104 5.45 15.93 -0.89
C SER A 104 6.44 15.65 0.23
N ILE A 105 7.62 15.13 -0.11
CA ILE A 105 8.73 14.94 0.80
C ILE A 105 9.81 15.98 0.48
N GLY A 106 10.10 16.83 1.46
CA GLY A 106 11.20 17.79 1.41
C GLY A 106 12.40 17.32 2.21
N SER A 107 13.56 17.89 1.91
CA SER A 107 14.79 17.76 2.70
C SER A 107 14.69 18.62 3.98
N GLY A 108 14.86 17.98 5.15
CA GLY A 108 14.82 18.66 6.46
C GLY A 108 14.34 17.79 7.62
N GLY A 109 14.54 18.27 8.86
CA GLY A 109 14.22 17.54 10.10
C GLY A 109 15.41 16.78 10.69
N CYS A 110 15.31 16.34 11.96
CA CYS A 110 16.41 15.66 12.67
C CYS A 110 16.89 14.36 12.00
N ALA A 111 16.07 13.80 11.11
CA ALA A 111 16.25 12.50 10.47
C ALA A 111 16.52 12.61 8.94
N GLY A 112 16.51 13.82 8.37
CA GLY A 112 16.84 14.07 6.95
C GLY A 112 15.64 14.36 6.03
N HIS A 113 14.45 13.81 6.30
CA HIS A 113 13.24 14.03 5.49
C HIS A 113 12.04 14.54 6.29
N LYS A 114 11.25 15.44 5.68
CA LYS A 114 10.03 16.02 6.25
C LYS A 114 8.88 15.97 5.24
N TYR A 115 7.70 15.57 5.70
CA TYR A 115 6.48 15.68 4.92
C TYR A 115 6.02 17.14 4.80
N SER A 116 5.68 17.56 3.58
CA SER A 116 5.03 18.84 3.27
C SER A 116 3.59 18.58 2.84
N LEU A 117 2.68 19.41 3.36
CA LEU A 117 1.24 19.36 3.08
C LEU A 117 0.79 20.76 2.69
N GLU A 118 0.39 20.94 1.44
CA GLU A 118 0.08 22.25 0.86
C GLU A 118 -1.26 22.24 0.14
N LEU A 119 -2.02 23.32 0.23
CA LEU A 119 -3.28 23.45 -0.50
C LEU A 119 -3.00 24.02 -1.89
N GLU A 120 -3.38 23.29 -2.93
CA GLU A 120 -3.15 23.64 -4.33
C GLU A 120 -4.46 23.64 -5.10
N LYS A 121 -4.59 24.51 -6.11
CA LYS A 121 -5.82 24.56 -6.94
C LYS A 121 -5.86 23.44 -7.98
N GLU A 122 -4.72 23.15 -8.57
CA GLU A 122 -4.59 22.24 -9.71
C GLU A 122 -3.38 21.33 -9.51
N PRO A 123 -3.41 20.09 -10.04
CA PRO A 123 -2.24 19.22 -10.05
C PRO A 123 -1.15 19.79 -10.96
N LYS A 124 0.12 19.51 -10.63
CA LYS A 124 1.26 19.77 -11.52
C LYS A 124 1.42 18.62 -12.52
N GLU A 125 2.20 18.86 -13.58
CA GLU A 125 2.35 17.98 -14.75
C GLU A 125 2.77 16.53 -14.42
N ASN A 126 3.42 16.30 -13.27
CA ASN A 126 3.90 14.98 -12.84
C ASN A 126 3.28 14.52 -11.50
N ASP A 127 2.15 15.10 -11.12
CA ASP A 127 1.46 14.70 -9.90
C ASP A 127 0.54 13.50 -10.18
N SER A 128 0.56 12.53 -9.27
CA SER A 128 -0.50 11.53 -9.16
C SER A 128 -1.68 12.15 -8.41
N VAL A 129 -2.87 11.95 -8.95
CA VAL A 129 -4.11 12.58 -8.46
C VAL A 129 -5.03 11.52 -7.88
N TYR A 130 -5.40 11.71 -6.61
CA TYR A 130 -6.34 10.86 -5.90
C TYR A 130 -7.59 11.64 -5.56
N GLU A 131 -8.74 11.02 -5.77
CA GLU A 131 -10.02 11.58 -5.37
C GLU A 131 -10.72 10.64 -4.39
N VAL A 132 -10.96 11.14 -3.17
CA VAL A 132 -11.63 10.40 -2.10
C VAL A 132 -12.70 11.29 -1.49
N ASP A 133 -13.95 10.83 -1.47
CA ASP A 133 -15.12 11.57 -0.97
C ASP A 133 -15.29 12.99 -1.57
N GLY A 134 -14.86 13.16 -2.83
CA GLY A 134 -14.87 14.43 -3.56
C GLY A 134 -13.78 15.40 -3.15
N SER A 135 -12.79 14.96 -2.37
CA SER A 135 -11.59 15.72 -2.03
C SER A 135 -10.42 15.24 -2.88
N LYS A 136 -9.65 16.20 -3.41
CA LYS A 136 -8.51 15.92 -4.28
C LYS A 136 -7.20 15.93 -3.48
N PHE A 137 -6.34 14.98 -3.80
CA PHE A 137 -5.00 14.86 -3.24
C PHE A 137 -4.00 14.74 -4.38
N PHE A 138 -2.87 15.42 -4.25
CA PHE A 138 -1.84 15.47 -5.28
C PHE A 138 -0.53 14.99 -4.67
N VAL A 139 0.19 14.10 -5.36
CA VAL A 139 1.49 13.60 -4.90
C VAL A 139 2.46 13.67 -6.04
N ASP A 140 3.56 14.40 -5.90
CA ASP A 140 4.58 14.39 -6.95
C ASP A 140 5.23 13.02 -7.08
N LYS A 141 5.63 12.71 -8.31
CA LYS A 141 6.24 11.42 -8.66
C LYS A 141 7.45 11.04 -7.79
N GLU A 142 8.31 12.00 -7.44
CA GLU A 142 9.50 11.75 -6.61
C GLU A 142 9.10 11.33 -5.19
N SER A 143 8.12 12.00 -4.61
CA SER A 143 7.58 11.68 -3.29
C SER A 143 6.78 10.39 -3.28
N LEU A 144 6.08 10.08 -4.39
CA LEU A 144 5.26 8.88 -4.51
C LEU A 144 6.10 7.61 -4.29
N GLU A 145 7.31 7.54 -4.87
CA GLU A 145 8.20 6.39 -4.69
C GLU A 145 8.56 6.13 -3.22
N MET A 146 8.68 7.20 -2.42
CA MET A 146 8.96 7.11 -0.99
C MET A 146 7.69 6.88 -0.15
N LEU A 147 6.49 7.12 -0.72
CA LEU A 147 5.19 7.04 -0.07
C LEU A 147 4.38 5.78 -0.47
N LYS A 148 4.94 4.89 -1.29
CA LYS A 148 4.27 3.64 -1.68
C LYS A 148 3.86 2.81 -0.46
N GLY A 149 2.60 2.41 -0.40
CA GLY A 149 2.03 1.71 0.76
C GLY A 149 1.86 2.58 2.01
N ALA A 150 2.15 3.89 1.95
CA ALA A 150 1.88 4.79 3.05
C ALA A 150 0.38 5.06 3.19
N LYS A 151 -0.03 5.48 4.38
CA LYS A 151 -1.41 5.85 4.70
C LYS A 151 -1.49 7.28 5.21
N LEU A 152 -2.30 8.11 4.56
CA LEU A 152 -2.68 9.45 5.03
C LEU A 152 -3.97 9.38 5.86
N ASP A 153 -3.87 9.83 7.11
CA ASP A 153 -4.98 9.92 8.06
C ASP A 153 -5.08 11.31 8.68
N TYR A 154 -6.20 11.62 9.32
CA TYR A 154 -6.37 12.78 10.17
C TYR A 154 -6.61 12.35 11.62
N VAL A 155 -5.65 12.67 12.48
CA VAL A 155 -5.77 12.43 13.91
C VAL A 155 -6.36 13.67 14.56
N GLU A 156 -7.38 13.46 15.40
CA GLU A 156 -7.99 14.51 16.21
C GLU A 156 -8.20 13.91 17.60
N ASN A 157 -7.42 14.38 18.57
CA ASN A 157 -7.56 14.02 19.96
C ASN A 157 -7.37 15.27 20.83
N LEU A 158 -7.52 15.13 22.16
CA LEU A 158 -7.43 16.26 23.09
C LEU A 158 -6.07 16.98 23.09
N GLN A 159 -5.01 16.34 22.60
CA GLN A 159 -3.63 16.83 22.68
C GLN A 159 -3.06 17.24 21.30
N ASP A 160 -3.51 16.63 20.20
CA ASP A 160 -3.00 16.83 18.86
C ASP A 160 -4.14 16.69 17.83
N ALA A 161 -4.17 17.63 16.86
CA ALA A 161 -5.05 17.57 15.71
C ALA A 161 -4.25 17.86 14.44
N GLY A 162 -4.32 16.98 13.45
CA GLY A 162 -3.59 17.16 12.20
C GLY A 162 -3.54 15.93 11.32
N PHE A 163 -3.15 16.16 10.06
CA PHE A 163 -2.83 15.10 9.12
C PHE A 163 -1.56 14.34 9.57
N LYS A 164 -1.63 13.01 9.49
CA LYS A 164 -0.55 12.09 9.83
C LYS A 164 -0.34 11.12 8.68
N ILE A 165 0.94 10.87 8.35
CA ILE A 165 1.33 9.90 7.34
C ILE A 165 2.01 8.75 8.07
N TYR A 166 1.45 7.55 7.88
CA TYR A 166 2.04 6.30 8.35
C TYR A 166 2.74 5.65 7.15
N ASN A 167 4.07 5.68 7.14
CA ASN A 167 4.86 5.21 6.01
C ASN A 167 5.63 3.94 6.39
N PRO A 168 5.34 2.77 5.79
CA PRO A 168 6.08 1.54 6.07
C PRO A 168 7.54 1.59 5.59
N ASN A 169 7.87 2.49 4.64
CA ASN A 169 9.22 2.67 4.13
C ASN A 169 10.11 3.51 5.06
N ALA A 170 9.53 4.18 6.06
CA ALA A 170 10.26 4.97 7.03
C ALA A 170 10.95 4.06 8.06
N LYS A 171 12.27 3.89 7.96
CA LYS A 171 13.06 3.04 8.86
C LYS A 171 13.14 3.62 10.27
N THR A 172 13.08 4.94 10.40
CA THR A 172 13.09 5.64 11.70
C THR A 172 12.08 6.77 11.71
N SER A 173 10.92 6.61 12.38
CA SER A 173 9.98 7.71 12.60
C SER A 173 10.27 8.43 13.92
N CYS A 174 10.47 9.75 13.89
CA CYS A 174 10.53 10.54 15.13
C CYS A 174 9.16 10.49 15.83
N GLY A 175 9.12 10.34 17.16
CA GLY A 175 7.90 10.10 17.96
C GLY A 175 6.77 11.15 17.82
N CYS A 176 7.00 12.26 17.10
CA CYS A 176 5.98 13.25 16.76
C CYS A 176 5.26 13.00 15.41
N GLY A 177 5.76 12.07 14.59
CA GLY A 177 5.18 11.68 13.29
C GLY A 177 5.32 12.70 12.15
N LYS A 178 6.16 13.73 12.32
CA LYS A 178 6.36 14.82 11.34
C LYS A 178 7.62 14.68 10.48
N SER A 179 8.47 13.69 10.74
CA SER A 179 9.75 13.48 10.06
C SER A 179 10.21 12.03 10.17
N PHE A 180 11.00 11.56 9.20
CA PHE A 180 11.53 10.20 9.16
C PHE A 180 12.93 10.12 8.51
N ALA A 181 13.61 8.99 8.71
CA ALA A 181 14.82 8.53 8.02
C ALA A 181 14.58 7.17 7.38
#